data_AF-A0A5D0MUC2-F1
#
_entry.id   AF-A0A5D0MUC2-F1
#
_cell.length_a   1.000
_cell.length_b   1.000
_cell.length_c   1.000
_cell.angle_alpha   90.00
_cell.angle_beta   90.00
_cell.angle_gamma   90.00
#
_symmetry.space_group_name_H-M   'P 1'
#
loop_
_entity.id
_entity.type
_entity.pdbx_description
1 polymer ?
#
loop_
_entity_poly.entity_id
_entity_poly.type
_entity_poly.pdbx_seq_one_letter_code
_entity_poly.pdbx_strand_id
1 'polypeptide(L)'
;MDDAGGSGPGGPVEVDRATLRLALTVGGLVLAVLLGFGLGRLNPPPNPTRTGSLPVTGEHSHAPGVGAHSHGGATVTRGGDADAAGLSISSAGYTLAPSTVEFVPGRAGELRFQIRDERRRAVTRFAVVHDKPMHLIVVRRDLTGYQHLHPTMAPDGTWSVPLTMAEPGAWRAYADFTAVADDGRQTAVILGADLAAPGGYAPRPLPAPATSTTVDGFTVAYEGTPTVGQSVPLRFRVTGPGGAAPLEPYLGAYGHLVALREGDLGYLHVHPEPVRDGDAVTFWLTAPGPGRYRMFLDFQVAGVVRTAAFTVPVA
;
A
#
# COMPACT_ATOMS: atom_id res chain seq x y z
N MET A 1 84.48 -25.54 40.98
CA MET A 1 84.25 -26.75 40.17
C MET A 1 82.81 -26.82 39.76
N ASP A 2 82.40 -26.34 38.60
CA ASP A 2 82.85 -25.25 37.74
C ASP A 2 81.68 -24.96 36.79
N ASP A 3 81.82 -23.81 36.16
CA ASP A 3 80.95 -23.04 35.30
C ASP A 3 80.48 -23.68 33.96
N ALA A 4 79.62 -22.92 33.27
CA ALA A 4 79.18 -22.92 31.87
C ALA A 4 77.86 -23.65 31.56
N GLY A 5 76.83 -23.05 30.93
CA GLY A 5 76.70 -21.79 30.21
C GLY A 5 75.91 -22.04 28.91
N GLY A 6 74.88 -21.24 28.60
CA GLY A 6 74.26 -21.22 27.27
C GLY A 6 72.76 -20.94 27.18
N SER A 7 72.33 -19.72 27.50
CA SER A 7 71.04 -19.16 27.08
C SER A 7 71.20 -18.41 25.75
N GLY A 8 70.63 -18.94 24.67
CA GLY A 8 70.58 -18.27 23.36
C GLY A 8 69.41 -17.28 23.25
N PRO A 9 69.61 -16.08 22.65
CA PRO A 9 68.54 -15.10 22.51
C PRO A 9 67.63 -15.45 21.32
N GLY A 10 66.31 -15.39 21.55
CA GLY A 10 65.31 -15.46 20.49
C GLY A 10 65.48 -14.29 19.52
N GLY A 11 65.76 -14.59 18.25
CA GLY A 11 65.88 -13.59 17.19
C GLY A 11 64.57 -12.83 16.95
N PRO A 12 64.65 -11.60 16.43
CA PRO A 12 63.49 -10.74 16.22
C PRO A 12 62.51 -11.37 15.21
N VAL A 13 61.22 -11.35 15.55
CA VAL A 13 60.13 -11.77 14.66
C VAL A 13 60.07 -10.79 13.50
N GLU A 14 60.47 -11.24 12.30
CA GLU A 14 60.39 -10.44 11.09
C GLU A 14 58.93 -10.42 10.62
N VAL A 15 58.28 -9.26 10.75
CA VAL A 15 56.89 -9.08 10.30
C VAL A 15 56.90 -8.97 8.78
N ASP A 16 56.35 -9.97 8.09
CA ASP A 16 56.25 -9.96 6.64
C ASP A 16 55.47 -8.73 6.13
N ARG A 17 55.94 -8.17 5.01
CA ARG A 17 55.38 -6.98 4.37
C ARG A 17 53.92 -7.15 3.97
N ALA A 18 53.48 -8.39 3.71
CA ALA A 18 52.06 -8.67 3.43
C ALA A 18 51.19 -8.43 4.66
N THR A 19 51.63 -8.89 5.84
CA THR A 19 50.94 -8.68 7.12
C THR A 19 50.88 -7.20 7.49
N LEU A 20 51.96 -6.45 7.26
CA LEU A 20 51.99 -5.01 7.49
C LEU A 20 51.03 -4.25 6.56
N ARG A 21 50.98 -4.63 5.27
CA ARG A 21 50.06 -4.02 4.29
C ARG A 21 48.59 -4.31 4.62
N LEU A 22 48.28 -5.53 5.06
CA LEU A 22 46.93 -5.90 5.48
C LEU A 22 46.51 -5.12 6.73
N ALA A 23 47.39 -5.03 7.73
CA ALA A 23 47.12 -4.28 8.96
C ALA A 23 46.89 -2.78 8.69
N LEU A 24 47.68 -2.17 7.80
CA LEU A 24 47.51 -0.77 7.39
C LEU A 24 46.20 -0.54 6.62
N THR A 25 45.82 -1.49 5.76
CA THR A 25 44.60 -1.38 4.96
C THR A 25 43.35 -1.52 5.84
N VAL A 26 43.32 -2.51 6.72
CA VAL A 26 42.21 -2.71 7.67
C VAL A 26 42.13 -1.54 8.65
N GLY A 27 43.28 -1.09 9.19
CA GLY A 27 43.33 0.09 10.07
C GLY A 27 42.82 1.36 9.39
N GLY A 28 43.20 1.60 8.13
CA GLY A 28 42.70 2.73 7.35
C GLY A 28 41.19 2.68 7.10
N LEU A 29 40.64 1.49 6.83
CA LEU A 29 39.22 1.30 6.56
C LEU A 29 38.37 1.49 7.83
N VAL A 30 38.83 0.99 8.97
CA VAL A 30 38.20 1.24 10.28
C VAL A 30 38.23 2.74 10.62
N LEU A 31 39.35 3.41 10.40
CA LEU A 31 39.46 4.85 10.64
C LEU A 31 38.51 5.66 9.75
N ALA A 32 38.38 5.29 8.47
CA ALA A 32 37.45 5.93 7.54
C ALA A 32 35.98 5.79 7.97
N VAL A 33 35.58 4.59 8.44
CA VAL A 33 34.22 4.35 8.96
C VAL A 33 33.95 5.17 10.22
N LEU A 34 34.92 5.23 11.16
CA LEU A 34 34.77 6.00 12.39
C LEU A 34 34.72 7.52 12.14
N LEU A 35 35.53 8.03 11.20
CA LEU A 35 35.48 9.44 10.79
C LEU A 35 34.16 9.78 10.08
N GLY A 36 33.68 8.92 9.17
CA GLY A 36 32.39 9.10 8.50
C GLY A 36 31.21 9.10 9.49
N PHE A 37 31.22 8.19 10.47
CA PHE A 37 30.22 8.15 11.52
C PHE A 37 30.26 9.37 12.46
N GLY A 38 31.46 9.87 12.77
CA GLY A 38 31.66 11.10 13.55
C GLY A 38 31.13 12.34 12.83
N LEU A 39 31.44 12.49 11.53
CA LEU A 39 30.93 13.58 10.70
C LEU A 39 29.40 13.54 10.56
N GLY A 40 28.81 12.35 10.46
CA GLY A 40 27.36 12.17 10.42
C GLY A 40 26.62 12.65 11.67
N ARG A 41 27.30 12.71 12.84
CA ARG A 41 26.73 13.21 14.10
C ARG A 41 26.93 14.70 14.34
N LEU A 42 27.78 15.36 13.57
CA LEU A 42 28.01 16.81 13.64
C LEU A 42 26.99 17.62 12.82
N ASN A 43 26.18 16.95 12.00
CA ASN A 43 25.01 17.55 11.36
C ASN A 43 23.79 17.41 12.30
N PRO A 44 23.37 18.46 13.03
CA PRO A 44 22.11 18.41 13.75
C PRO A 44 20.95 18.25 12.75
N PRO A 45 19.88 17.51 13.10
CA PRO A 45 18.67 17.51 12.31
C PRO A 45 18.12 18.95 12.19
N PRO A 46 17.49 19.32 11.06
CA PRO A 46 16.90 20.65 10.92
C PRO A 46 15.89 20.87 12.05
N ASN A 47 16.12 21.91 12.87
CA ASN A 47 15.21 22.29 13.93
C ASN A 47 13.86 22.72 13.33
N PRO A 48 12.72 22.27 13.87
CA PRO A 48 11.44 22.86 13.54
C PRO A 48 11.40 24.27 14.12
N THR A 49 11.34 25.28 13.25
CA THR A 49 11.10 26.67 13.64
C THR A 49 9.75 26.78 14.34
N ARG A 50 9.80 26.87 15.67
CA ARG A 50 8.70 27.30 16.52
C ARG A 50 8.49 28.80 16.27
N THR A 51 7.60 29.17 15.36
CA THR A 51 7.13 30.56 15.22
C THR A 51 5.98 30.78 16.20
N GLY A 52 6.14 31.78 17.05
CA GLY A 52 5.17 32.18 18.04
C GLY A 52 3.89 32.70 17.39
N SER A 53 2.77 32.30 17.98
CA SER A 53 1.44 32.83 17.72
C SER A 53 1.34 34.30 18.14
N LEU A 54 0.92 35.16 17.22
CA LEU A 54 0.20 36.39 17.53
C LEU A 54 -1.20 36.29 16.90
N PRO A 55 -2.26 36.82 17.56
CA PRO A 55 -3.62 36.63 17.11
C PRO A 55 -3.90 37.55 15.92
N VAL A 56 -4.17 36.96 14.76
CA VAL A 56 -4.77 37.65 13.63
C VAL A 56 -6.24 37.24 13.61
N THR A 57 -7.10 38.13 14.08
CA THR A 57 -8.51 38.16 13.71
C THR A 57 -8.58 38.56 12.23
N GLY A 58 -8.59 37.55 11.37
CA GLY A 58 -8.85 37.70 9.94
C GLY A 58 -9.74 36.55 9.52
N GLU A 59 -11.02 36.84 9.29
CA GLU A 59 -11.91 35.94 8.58
C GLU A 59 -11.31 35.67 7.20
N HIS A 60 -10.93 34.42 6.96
CA HIS A 60 -10.61 33.90 5.64
C HIS A 60 -11.63 32.83 5.36
N SER A 61 -12.59 33.16 4.51
CA SER A 61 -13.62 32.25 4.03
C SER A 61 -12.96 31.14 3.20
N HIS A 62 -12.77 29.97 3.79
CA HIS A 62 -12.49 28.76 3.02
C HIS A 62 -13.75 28.39 2.22
N ALA A 63 -13.58 28.11 0.93
CA ALA A 63 -14.61 27.46 0.13
C ALA A 63 -14.96 26.10 0.79
N PRO A 64 -16.25 25.74 0.93
CA PRO A 64 -16.65 24.53 1.62
C PRO A 64 -16.28 23.31 0.78
N GLY A 65 -15.41 22.42 1.27
CA GLY A 65 -15.15 21.17 0.57
C GLY A 65 -13.88 20.38 0.88
N VAL A 66 -13.26 20.47 2.07
CA VAL A 66 -12.22 19.52 2.49
C VAL A 66 -12.21 19.32 4.01
N GLY A 67 -13.19 18.59 4.51
CA GLY A 67 -13.11 17.92 5.82
C GLY A 67 -13.12 16.41 5.58
N ALA A 68 -12.35 15.65 6.36
CA ALA A 68 -12.56 14.21 6.48
C ALA A 68 -14.03 14.00 6.85
N HIS A 69 -14.83 13.46 5.93
CA HIS A 69 -16.23 13.23 6.21
C HIS A 69 -16.32 12.11 7.24
N SER A 70 -17.20 12.33 8.21
CA SER A 70 -17.35 11.47 9.37
C SER A 70 -18.13 10.21 8.99
N HIS A 71 -17.50 9.05 9.16
CA HIS A 71 -18.22 7.80 9.25
C HIS A 71 -18.87 7.75 10.63
N GLY A 72 -20.12 8.23 10.73
CA GLY A 72 -20.93 8.13 11.94
C GLY A 72 -20.32 8.79 13.19
N GLY A 73 -20.17 10.11 13.18
CA GLY A 73 -19.84 10.93 14.37
C GLY A 73 -18.43 10.74 14.96
N ALA A 74 -17.63 9.79 14.49
CA ALA A 74 -16.27 9.56 14.96
C ALA A 74 -15.24 10.27 14.08
N THR A 75 -14.27 10.94 14.71
CA THR A 75 -13.08 11.48 14.05
C THR A 75 -12.17 10.32 13.64
N VAL A 76 -12.04 10.07 12.34
CA VAL A 76 -11.14 9.04 11.80
C VAL A 76 -9.77 9.67 11.52
N THR A 77 -8.72 9.15 12.16
CA THR A 77 -7.34 9.54 11.83
C THR A 77 -6.81 8.66 10.70
N ARG A 78 -6.28 9.26 9.64
CA ARG A 78 -5.62 8.53 8.54
C ARG A 78 -4.19 8.17 8.93
N GLY A 79 -3.84 6.88 8.80
CA GLY A 79 -2.50 6.38 9.03
C GLY A 79 -1.61 6.43 7.79
N GLY A 80 -0.98 7.57 7.49
CA GLY A 80 0.00 7.71 6.40
C GLY A 80 0.09 9.13 5.83
N ASP A 81 1.25 9.47 5.25
CA ASP A 81 1.51 10.74 4.56
C ASP A 81 0.68 10.89 3.27
N ALA A 82 0.74 12.06 2.62
CA ALA A 82 0.07 12.35 1.34
C ALA A 82 0.54 11.50 0.14
N ASP A 83 1.44 10.54 0.37
CA ASP A 83 1.95 9.58 -0.60
C ASP A 83 1.00 8.41 -0.83
N ALA A 84 1.32 7.57 -1.82
CA ALA A 84 0.54 6.38 -2.11
C ALA A 84 0.61 5.36 -0.96
N ALA A 85 -0.53 4.75 -0.60
CA ALA A 85 -0.65 3.87 0.56
C ALA A 85 -0.28 2.41 0.21
N GLY A 86 -0.23 1.55 1.24
CA GLY A 86 -0.10 0.09 1.05
C GLY A 86 1.27 -0.39 0.53
N LEU A 87 2.30 0.47 0.54
CA LEU A 87 3.66 0.09 0.15
C LEU A 87 4.43 -0.63 1.26
N SER A 88 4.03 -0.42 2.52
CA SER A 88 4.65 -1.01 3.71
C SER A 88 3.76 -2.08 4.36
N ILE A 89 4.41 -3.08 4.94
CA ILE A 89 3.76 -4.12 5.76
C ILE A 89 3.28 -3.60 7.12
N SER A 90 3.86 -2.49 7.58
CA SER A 90 3.52 -1.84 8.84
C SER A 90 3.30 -0.33 8.63
N SER A 91 2.22 0.19 9.23
CA SER A 91 1.89 1.62 9.24
C SER A 91 0.96 1.91 10.42
N ALA A 92 1.02 3.13 10.96
CA ALA A 92 0.13 3.61 12.02
C ALA A 92 0.00 2.69 13.24
N GLY A 93 1.10 2.00 13.60
CA GLY A 93 1.13 1.06 14.73
C GLY A 93 0.53 -0.33 14.44
N TYR A 94 0.16 -0.61 13.19
CA TYR A 94 -0.36 -1.90 12.76
C TYR A 94 0.58 -2.61 11.80
N THR A 95 0.56 -3.94 11.81
CA THR A 95 1.34 -4.80 10.92
C THR A 95 0.48 -5.90 10.32
N LEU A 96 0.55 -6.08 9.00
CA LEU A 96 -0.05 -7.21 8.30
C LEU A 96 0.87 -8.43 8.47
N ALA A 97 0.35 -9.52 9.01
CA ALA A 97 1.12 -10.74 9.29
C ALA A 97 0.51 -11.95 8.57
N PRO A 98 0.86 -12.19 7.30
CA PRO A 98 0.45 -13.39 6.58
C PRO A 98 1.03 -14.67 7.20
N SER A 99 0.24 -15.73 7.25
CA SER A 99 0.69 -17.07 7.68
C SER A 99 1.42 -17.82 6.56
N THR A 100 1.05 -17.54 5.31
CA THR A 100 1.75 -17.99 4.10
C THR A 100 1.85 -16.83 3.12
N VAL A 101 2.91 -16.83 2.33
CA VAL A 101 3.13 -15.86 1.26
C VAL A 101 3.32 -16.54 -0.11
N GLU A 102 3.36 -17.86 -0.16
CA GLU A 102 3.55 -18.62 -1.41
C GLU A 102 2.29 -19.39 -1.79
N PHE A 103 1.92 -19.32 -3.07
CA PHE A 103 0.76 -19.98 -3.65
C PHE A 103 1.15 -20.74 -4.91
N VAL A 104 0.57 -21.92 -5.11
CA VAL A 104 0.78 -22.69 -6.35
C VAL A 104 -0.09 -22.09 -7.47
N PRO A 105 0.48 -21.65 -8.61
CA PRO A 105 -0.30 -21.09 -9.69
C PRO A 105 -1.44 -22.01 -10.16
N GLY A 106 -2.61 -21.44 -10.40
CA GLY A 106 -3.81 -22.12 -10.89
C GLY A 106 -4.48 -23.06 -9.87
N ARG A 107 -3.94 -23.20 -8.66
CA ARG A 107 -4.56 -24.01 -7.61
C ARG A 107 -5.26 -23.12 -6.58
N ALA A 108 -6.45 -23.56 -6.17
CA ALA A 108 -7.13 -22.95 -5.05
C ALA A 108 -6.29 -23.11 -3.79
N GLY A 109 -6.02 -22.00 -3.13
CA GLY A 109 -5.45 -21.93 -1.80
C GLY A 109 -6.30 -21.05 -0.90
N GLU A 110 -5.75 -20.72 0.25
CA GLU A 110 -6.39 -19.84 1.22
C GLU A 110 -5.34 -18.90 1.79
N LEU A 111 -5.58 -17.60 1.69
CA LEU A 111 -4.76 -16.62 2.36
C LEU A 111 -5.25 -16.48 3.81
N ARG A 112 -4.35 -16.75 4.75
CA ARG A 112 -4.56 -16.54 6.19
C ARG A 112 -3.60 -15.49 6.70
N PHE A 113 -4.08 -14.57 7.53
CA PHE A 113 -3.26 -13.51 8.09
C PHE A 113 -3.86 -12.94 9.37
N GLN A 114 -3.07 -12.16 10.10
CA GLN A 114 -3.54 -11.32 11.21
C GLN A 114 -3.16 -9.87 10.96
N ILE A 115 -3.95 -8.95 11.51
CA ILE A 115 -3.50 -7.58 11.76
C ILE A 115 -3.00 -7.54 13.20
N ARG A 116 -1.78 -7.05 13.41
CA ARG A 116 -1.15 -6.98 14.74
C ARG A 116 -0.88 -5.54 15.14
N ASP A 117 -1.11 -5.22 16.41
CA ASP A 117 -0.75 -3.93 16.99
C ASP A 117 0.76 -3.82 17.29
N GLU A 118 1.20 -2.66 17.79
CA GLU A 118 2.60 -2.40 18.19
C GLU A 118 3.13 -3.37 19.25
N ARG A 119 2.23 -3.97 20.03
CA ARG A 119 2.54 -4.99 21.06
C ARG A 119 2.48 -6.41 20.49
N ARG A 120 2.33 -6.54 19.17
CA ARG A 120 2.19 -7.79 18.40
C ARG A 120 0.95 -8.62 18.78
N ARG A 121 -0.07 -8.02 19.39
CA ARG A 121 -1.34 -8.67 19.70
C ARG A 121 -2.25 -8.61 18.47
N ALA A 122 -3.05 -9.65 18.26
CA ALA A 122 -4.03 -9.65 17.17
C ALA A 122 -5.10 -8.57 17.43
N VAL A 123 -5.37 -7.75 16.42
CA VAL A 123 -6.47 -6.80 16.42
C VAL A 123 -7.75 -7.54 16.05
N THR A 124 -8.80 -7.34 16.84
CA THR A 124 -10.10 -8.02 16.66
C THR A 124 -11.28 -7.04 16.56
N ARG A 125 -11.04 -5.73 16.59
CA ARG A 125 -12.08 -4.69 16.54
C ARG A 125 -11.88 -3.82 15.32
N PHE A 126 -12.81 -3.91 14.39
CA PHE A 126 -12.80 -3.22 13.10
C PHE A 126 -14.15 -2.57 12.86
N ALA A 127 -14.15 -1.38 12.26
CA ALA A 127 -15.37 -0.76 11.78
C ALA A 127 -15.80 -1.41 10.46
N VAL A 128 -17.11 -1.46 10.21
CA VAL A 128 -17.65 -1.91 8.93
C VAL A 128 -17.71 -0.72 7.98
N VAL A 129 -17.00 -0.82 6.86
CA VAL A 129 -16.97 0.17 5.78
C VAL A 129 -17.34 -0.56 4.49
N HIS A 130 -18.31 -0.04 3.73
CA HIS A 130 -18.88 -0.74 2.56
C HIS A 130 -19.33 -2.17 2.89
N ASP A 131 -20.16 -2.31 3.94
CA ASP A 131 -20.70 -3.58 4.45
C ASP A 131 -19.67 -4.65 4.87
N LYS A 132 -18.38 -4.34 4.83
CA LYS A 132 -17.30 -5.27 5.19
C LYS A 132 -16.36 -4.66 6.23
N PRO A 133 -15.82 -5.47 7.15
CA PRO A 133 -14.80 -5.00 8.07
C PRO A 133 -13.41 -4.90 7.41
N MET A 134 -13.23 -5.50 6.22
CA MET A 134 -11.97 -5.52 5.50
C MET A 134 -12.16 -5.73 4.00
N HIS A 135 -11.47 -4.92 3.21
CA HIS A 135 -11.25 -5.16 1.80
C HIS A 135 -9.82 -5.67 1.61
N LEU A 136 -9.69 -6.76 0.86
CA LEU A 136 -8.40 -7.34 0.51
C LEU A 136 -8.23 -7.28 -1.01
N ILE A 137 -7.24 -6.50 -1.46
CA ILE A 137 -6.89 -6.46 -2.89
C ILE A 137 -5.66 -7.32 -3.11
N VAL A 138 -5.71 -8.22 -4.09
CA VAL A 138 -4.54 -9.01 -4.49
C VAL A 138 -4.25 -8.72 -5.96
N VAL A 139 -3.05 -8.20 -6.25
CA VAL A 139 -2.68 -7.74 -7.59
C VAL A 139 -1.32 -8.29 -8.01
N ARG A 140 -1.18 -8.64 -9.29
CA ARG A 140 0.11 -9.04 -9.87
C ARG A 140 0.99 -7.80 -10.06
N ARG A 141 2.31 -7.95 -10.00
CA ARG A 141 3.26 -6.83 -10.08
C ARG A 141 3.18 -6.02 -11.38
N ASP A 142 2.73 -6.63 -12.46
CA ASP A 142 2.50 -5.97 -13.75
C ASP A 142 1.05 -5.49 -13.95
N LEU A 143 0.22 -5.49 -12.90
CA LEU A 143 -1.17 -5.01 -12.88
C LEU A 143 -2.13 -5.78 -13.81
N THR A 144 -1.74 -6.97 -14.29
CA THR A 144 -2.56 -7.78 -15.19
C THR A 144 -3.37 -8.89 -14.52
N GLY A 145 -3.14 -9.14 -13.23
CA GLY A 145 -3.99 -9.99 -12.38
C GLY A 145 -4.50 -9.17 -11.20
N TYR A 146 -5.80 -9.21 -10.93
CA TYR A 146 -6.46 -8.43 -9.88
C TYR A 146 -7.59 -9.25 -9.27
N GLN A 147 -7.72 -9.18 -7.95
CA GLN A 147 -8.83 -9.74 -7.18
C GLN A 147 -9.21 -8.77 -6.07
N HIS A 148 -10.50 -8.53 -5.91
CA HIS A 148 -11.08 -7.80 -4.79
C HIS A 148 -11.85 -8.80 -3.92
N LEU A 149 -11.33 -9.01 -2.71
CA LEU A 149 -11.75 -10.09 -1.83
C LEU A 149 -12.20 -9.53 -0.47
N HIS A 150 -13.06 -10.29 0.21
CA HIS A 150 -13.61 -9.91 1.51
C HIS A 150 -13.37 -11.04 2.50
N PRO A 151 -12.23 -11.02 3.23
CA PRO A 151 -11.92 -12.07 4.18
C PRO A 151 -12.88 -12.04 5.37
N THR A 152 -12.99 -13.19 6.04
CA THR A 152 -13.73 -13.31 7.30
C THR A 152 -12.75 -13.54 8.45
N MET A 153 -13.05 -12.97 9.62
CA MET A 153 -12.21 -13.09 10.80
C MET A 153 -12.76 -14.12 11.79
N ALA A 154 -11.90 -15.01 12.28
CA ALA A 154 -12.19 -15.89 13.40
C ALA A 154 -12.03 -15.13 14.75
N PRO A 155 -12.56 -15.65 15.87
CA PRO A 155 -12.49 -14.97 17.18
C PRO A 155 -11.07 -14.69 17.70
N ASP A 156 -10.06 -15.41 17.20
CA ASP A 156 -8.64 -15.23 17.54
C ASP A 156 -7.95 -14.10 16.74
N GLY A 157 -8.70 -13.41 15.87
CA GLY A 157 -8.19 -12.34 14.99
C GLY A 157 -7.57 -12.84 13.68
N THR A 158 -7.66 -14.14 13.39
CA THR A 158 -7.17 -14.71 12.13
C THR A 158 -8.19 -14.47 11.02
N TRP A 159 -7.77 -13.74 9.99
CA TRP A 159 -8.50 -13.53 8.75
C TRP A 159 -8.25 -14.67 7.78
N SER A 160 -9.24 -15.06 6.99
CA SER A 160 -9.12 -16.11 5.97
C SER A 160 -9.96 -15.78 4.76
N VAL A 161 -9.42 -16.08 3.57
CA VAL A 161 -10.14 -15.95 2.30
C VAL A 161 -9.61 -16.94 1.26
N PRO A 162 -10.48 -17.58 0.47
CA PRO A 162 -10.05 -18.36 -0.69
C PRO A 162 -9.27 -17.48 -1.66
N LEU A 163 -8.10 -17.94 -2.10
CA LEU A 163 -7.25 -17.22 -3.03
C LEU A 163 -6.71 -18.18 -4.08
N THR A 164 -6.94 -17.84 -5.35
CA THR A 164 -6.34 -18.54 -6.48
C THR A 164 -5.52 -17.55 -7.28
N MET A 165 -4.20 -17.75 -7.35
CA MET A 165 -3.35 -16.98 -8.24
C MET A 165 -3.27 -17.73 -9.56
N ALA A 166 -4.02 -17.28 -10.57
CA ALA A 166 -4.15 -18.01 -11.83
C ALA A 166 -2.81 -18.19 -12.57
N GLU A 167 -1.90 -17.23 -12.44
CA GLU A 167 -0.62 -17.20 -13.15
C GLU A 167 0.58 -17.04 -12.20
N PRO A 168 1.76 -17.54 -12.59
CA PRO A 168 3.00 -17.25 -11.87
C PRO A 168 3.33 -15.75 -11.84
N GLY A 169 4.07 -15.32 -10.83
CA GLY A 169 4.59 -13.97 -10.72
C GLY A 169 4.78 -13.49 -9.29
N ALA A 170 5.27 -12.26 -9.18
CA ALA A 170 5.22 -11.50 -7.94
C ALA A 170 3.83 -10.85 -7.82
N TRP A 171 3.24 -10.95 -6.63
CA TRP A 171 1.94 -10.39 -6.30
C TRP A 171 2.06 -9.52 -5.06
N ARG A 172 1.14 -8.57 -4.88
CA ARG A 172 0.98 -7.80 -3.64
C ARG A 172 -0.45 -7.94 -3.15
N ALA A 173 -0.59 -8.18 -1.86
CA ALA A 173 -1.86 -8.07 -1.16
C ALA A 173 -1.93 -6.75 -0.40
N TYR A 174 -3.10 -6.11 -0.40
CA TYR A 174 -3.42 -4.92 0.38
C TYR A 174 -4.56 -5.26 1.33
N ALA A 175 -4.35 -5.04 2.63
CA ALA A 175 -5.44 -5.04 3.61
C ALA A 175 -5.85 -3.60 3.87
N ASP A 176 -7.06 -3.23 3.45
CA ASP A 176 -7.70 -1.93 3.69
C ASP A 176 -8.77 -2.11 4.77
N PHE A 177 -8.57 -1.43 5.90
CA PHE A 177 -9.42 -1.59 7.08
C PHE A 177 -9.43 -0.34 7.96
N THR A 178 -10.45 -0.26 8.82
CA THR A 178 -10.53 0.74 9.90
C THR A 178 -10.47 0.04 11.25
N ALA A 179 -9.34 0.17 11.97
CA ALA A 179 -9.19 -0.38 13.31
C ALA A 179 -9.87 0.50 14.36
N VAL A 180 -10.47 -0.13 15.37
CA VAL A 180 -11.18 0.56 16.47
C VAL A 180 -10.46 0.27 17.79
N ALA A 181 -9.88 1.30 18.38
CA ALA A 181 -9.21 1.22 19.69
C ALA A 181 -10.22 1.13 20.85
N ASP A 182 -9.74 0.75 22.04
CA ASP A 182 -10.58 0.55 23.24
C ASP A 182 -11.31 1.82 23.68
N ASP A 183 -10.73 2.99 23.41
CA ASP A 183 -11.31 4.32 23.62
C ASP A 183 -12.30 4.76 22.52
N GLY A 184 -12.57 3.89 21.54
CA GLY A 184 -13.47 4.14 20.42
C GLY A 184 -12.83 4.88 19.23
N ARG A 185 -11.57 5.29 19.33
CA ARG A 185 -10.86 5.97 18.24
C ARG A 185 -10.72 5.04 17.03
N GLN A 186 -11.01 5.58 15.85
CA GLN A 186 -10.93 4.86 14.58
C GLN A 186 -9.69 5.29 13.79
N THR A 187 -8.97 4.31 13.22
CA THR A 187 -7.80 4.53 12.37
C THR A 187 -7.97 3.79 11.05
N ALA A 188 -8.07 4.52 9.94
CA ALA A 188 -8.09 3.94 8.60
C ALA A 188 -6.65 3.67 8.15
N VAL A 189 -6.38 2.43 7.71
CA VAL A 189 -5.03 1.94 7.41
C VAL A 189 -5.08 1.01 6.20
N ILE A 190 -4.09 1.17 5.31
CA ILE A 190 -3.84 0.26 4.19
C ILE A 190 -2.43 -0.30 4.35
N LEU A 191 -2.34 -1.61 4.54
CA LEU A 191 -1.07 -2.34 4.70
C LEU A 191 -0.82 -3.25 3.51
N GLY A 192 0.43 -3.40 3.09
CA GLY A 192 0.81 -4.22 1.94
C GLY A 192 1.77 -5.35 2.30
N ALA A 193 1.54 -6.54 1.75
CA ALA A 193 2.49 -7.66 1.83
C ALA A 193 2.71 -8.25 0.44
N ASP A 194 3.95 -8.65 0.16
CA ASP A 194 4.28 -9.38 -1.06
C ASP A 194 3.85 -10.85 -0.92
N LEU A 195 3.29 -11.37 -1.99
CA LEU A 195 2.96 -12.77 -2.17
C LEU A 195 3.65 -13.28 -3.44
N ALA A 196 3.94 -14.57 -3.50
CA ALA A 196 4.61 -15.20 -4.63
C ALA A 196 3.79 -16.36 -5.19
N ALA A 197 3.71 -16.41 -6.52
CA ALA A 197 3.24 -17.57 -7.26
C ALA A 197 4.42 -18.11 -8.08
N PRO A 198 5.20 -19.09 -7.58
CA PRO A 198 6.42 -19.55 -8.24
C PRO A 198 6.18 -20.08 -9.65
N GLY A 199 7.08 -19.76 -10.59
CA GLY A 199 7.01 -20.22 -11.97
C GLY A 199 7.55 -19.18 -12.96
N GLY A 200 7.37 -19.42 -14.26
CA GLY A 200 7.80 -18.51 -15.31
C GLY A 200 7.04 -17.18 -15.26
N TYR A 201 7.74 -16.09 -14.99
CA TYR A 201 7.17 -14.75 -14.91
C TYR A 201 7.73 -13.85 -16.02
N ALA A 202 6.88 -13.50 -16.98
CA ALA A 202 7.13 -12.48 -18.00
C ALA A 202 6.14 -11.32 -17.79
N PRO A 203 6.58 -10.16 -17.26
CA PRO A 203 5.73 -9.00 -17.08
C PRO A 203 5.10 -8.55 -18.39
N ARG A 204 3.81 -8.23 -18.37
CA ARG A 204 3.09 -7.65 -19.53
C ARG A 204 3.02 -6.13 -19.43
N PRO A 205 3.18 -5.39 -20.55
CA PRO A 205 2.98 -3.95 -20.52
C PRO A 205 1.50 -3.62 -20.26
N LEU A 206 1.25 -2.51 -19.56
CA LEU A 206 -0.11 -1.99 -19.40
C LEU A 206 -0.72 -1.60 -20.76
N PRO A 207 -2.04 -1.84 -20.95
CA PRO A 207 -2.76 -1.32 -22.10
C PRO A 207 -2.59 0.20 -22.25
N ALA A 208 -2.73 0.69 -23.49
CA ALA A 208 -2.72 2.12 -23.76
C ALA A 208 -3.80 2.85 -22.93
N PRO A 209 -3.54 4.10 -22.54
CA PRO A 209 -4.56 4.94 -21.92
C PRO A 209 -5.89 4.94 -22.67
N ALA A 210 -6.99 4.77 -21.93
CA ALA A 210 -8.34 4.82 -22.49
C ALA A 210 -9.33 5.24 -21.41
N THR A 211 -10.31 6.05 -21.80
CA THR A 211 -11.44 6.47 -20.95
C THR A 211 -12.66 5.55 -21.07
N SER A 212 -12.56 4.51 -21.92
CA SER A 212 -13.61 3.52 -22.15
C SER A 212 -13.00 2.13 -22.32
N THR A 213 -13.71 1.11 -21.85
CA THR A 213 -13.36 -0.30 -22.00
C THR A 213 -14.61 -1.17 -22.07
N THR A 214 -14.46 -2.42 -22.47
CA THR A 214 -15.56 -3.39 -22.53
C THR A 214 -15.27 -4.60 -21.65
N VAL A 215 -16.27 -5.04 -20.89
CA VAL A 215 -16.21 -6.28 -20.09
C VAL A 215 -17.57 -6.97 -20.13
N ASP A 216 -17.59 -8.25 -20.49
CA ASP A 216 -18.79 -9.10 -20.55
C ASP A 216 -20.00 -8.46 -21.27
N GLY A 217 -19.75 -7.77 -22.38
CA GLY A 217 -20.79 -7.10 -23.18
C GLY A 217 -21.27 -5.76 -22.65
N PHE A 218 -20.66 -5.24 -21.57
CA PHE A 218 -20.88 -3.88 -21.09
C PHE A 218 -19.74 -2.97 -21.53
N THR A 219 -20.10 -1.78 -21.99
CA THR A 219 -19.16 -0.66 -22.19
C THR A 219 -19.12 0.16 -20.92
N VAL A 220 -17.94 0.33 -20.33
CA VAL A 220 -17.72 1.16 -19.15
C VAL A 220 -16.87 2.34 -19.58
N ALA A 221 -17.39 3.55 -19.38
CA ALA A 221 -16.68 4.79 -19.66
C ALA A 221 -16.58 5.64 -18.40
N TYR A 222 -15.51 6.43 -18.29
CA TYR A 222 -15.38 7.43 -17.24
C TYR A 222 -15.12 8.82 -17.80
N GLU A 223 -15.57 9.84 -17.07
CA GLU A 223 -15.29 11.25 -17.29
C GLU A 223 -14.53 11.82 -16.10
N GLY A 224 -13.70 12.83 -16.37
CA GLY A 224 -12.85 13.49 -15.38
C GLY A 224 -11.36 13.28 -15.70
N THR A 225 -10.54 14.22 -15.22
CA THR A 225 -9.10 14.23 -15.45
C THR A 225 -8.39 14.25 -14.10
N PRO A 226 -7.77 13.14 -13.67
CA PRO A 226 -6.94 13.14 -12.47
C PRO A 226 -5.82 14.16 -12.57
N THR A 227 -5.66 14.94 -11.49
CA THR A 227 -4.63 15.97 -11.36
C THR A 227 -3.85 15.70 -10.09
N VAL A 228 -2.52 15.83 -10.17
CA VAL A 228 -1.64 15.58 -9.02
C VAL A 228 -2.03 16.47 -7.83
N GLY A 229 -2.15 15.85 -6.66
CA GLY A 229 -2.44 16.52 -5.38
C GLY A 229 -3.84 17.09 -5.25
N GLN A 230 -4.72 16.89 -6.24
CA GLN A 230 -6.10 17.38 -6.22
C GLN A 230 -7.07 16.21 -6.10
N SER A 231 -8.08 16.37 -5.23
CA SER A 231 -9.23 15.46 -5.17
C SER A 231 -10.18 15.82 -6.31
N VAL A 232 -10.27 14.97 -7.32
CA VAL A 232 -11.13 15.18 -8.49
C VAL A 232 -12.22 14.13 -8.57
N PRO A 233 -13.42 14.48 -9.07
CA PRO A 233 -14.47 13.51 -9.33
C PRO A 233 -14.21 12.79 -10.65
N LEU A 234 -14.28 11.46 -10.63
CA LEU A 234 -14.38 10.59 -11.79
C LEU A 234 -15.78 10.00 -11.86
N ARG A 235 -16.49 10.25 -12.96
CA ARG A 235 -17.87 9.80 -13.16
C ARG A 235 -17.89 8.62 -14.11
N PHE A 236 -18.30 7.45 -13.63
CA PHE A 236 -18.37 6.23 -14.42
C PHE A 236 -19.80 5.97 -14.88
N ARG A 237 -19.95 5.57 -16.14
CA ARG A 237 -21.22 5.09 -16.72
C ARG A 237 -21.02 3.72 -17.33
N VAL A 238 -21.99 2.84 -17.10
CA VAL A 238 -22.01 1.47 -17.60
C VAL A 238 -23.18 1.33 -18.55
N THR A 239 -22.89 0.98 -19.80
CA THR A 239 -23.88 0.83 -20.86
C THR A 239 -23.90 -0.63 -21.32
N GLY A 240 -25.07 -1.25 -21.26
CA GLY A 240 -25.32 -2.58 -21.81
C GLY A 240 -26.06 -2.52 -23.15
N PRO A 241 -26.53 -3.66 -23.68
CA PRO A 241 -27.21 -3.74 -24.97
C PRO A 241 -28.49 -2.88 -25.07
N GLY A 242 -29.16 -2.63 -23.96
CA GLY A 242 -30.41 -1.86 -23.87
C GLY A 242 -30.25 -0.40 -23.45
N GLY A 243 -29.02 0.14 -23.42
CA GLY A 243 -28.72 1.47 -22.88
C GLY A 243 -28.07 1.40 -21.50
N ALA A 244 -28.39 2.35 -20.62
CA ALA A 244 -27.81 2.40 -19.27
C ALA A 244 -28.05 1.08 -18.51
N ALA A 245 -26.98 0.51 -17.96
CA ALA A 245 -27.06 -0.76 -17.23
C ALA A 245 -27.77 -0.54 -15.88
N PRO A 246 -28.67 -1.46 -15.47
CA PRO A 246 -29.33 -1.39 -14.17
C PRO A 246 -28.36 -1.82 -13.07
N LEU A 247 -27.46 -0.92 -12.65
CA LEU A 247 -26.49 -1.24 -11.60
C LEU A 247 -27.20 -1.52 -10.28
N GLU A 248 -26.77 -2.61 -9.63
CA GLU A 248 -27.21 -3.03 -8.30
C GLU A 248 -26.19 -2.57 -7.25
N PRO A 249 -26.64 -2.20 -6.04
CA PRO A 249 -25.71 -2.05 -4.92
C PRO A 249 -25.00 -3.39 -4.65
N TYR A 250 -23.69 -3.33 -4.57
CA TYR A 250 -22.83 -4.39 -4.08
C TYR A 250 -22.07 -3.81 -2.90
N LEU A 251 -22.07 -4.45 -1.74
CA LEU A 251 -21.32 -3.98 -0.55
C LEU A 251 -21.62 -2.52 -0.17
N GLY A 252 -22.90 -2.16 -0.18
CA GLY A 252 -23.36 -0.82 0.21
C GLY A 252 -23.07 0.30 -0.80
N ALA A 253 -22.54 0.01 -1.99
CA ALA A 253 -22.26 1.01 -3.03
C ALA A 253 -22.61 0.50 -4.44
N TYR A 254 -22.81 1.42 -5.39
CA TYR A 254 -23.09 1.06 -6.80
C TYR A 254 -21.82 0.72 -7.61
N GLY A 255 -20.65 0.78 -6.99
CA GLY A 255 -19.39 0.31 -7.52
C GLY A 255 -18.25 0.49 -6.53
N HIS A 256 -17.14 -0.19 -6.76
CA HIS A 256 -15.89 -0.04 -6.00
C HIS A 256 -14.76 0.28 -6.96
N LEU A 257 -13.97 1.31 -6.67
CA LEU A 257 -12.84 1.69 -7.51
C LEU A 257 -11.54 1.56 -6.73
N VAL A 258 -10.63 0.75 -7.25
CA VAL A 258 -9.25 0.67 -6.78
C VAL A 258 -8.35 1.25 -7.86
N ALA A 259 -7.43 2.14 -7.48
CA ALA A 259 -6.43 2.68 -8.39
C ALA A 259 -5.02 2.41 -7.85
N LEU A 260 -4.14 1.89 -8.70
CA LEU A 260 -2.78 1.50 -8.35
C LEU A 260 -1.78 2.16 -9.30
N ARG A 261 -0.72 2.76 -8.76
CA ARG A 261 0.35 3.36 -9.57
C ARG A 261 1.21 2.30 -10.26
N GLU A 262 1.46 2.45 -11.55
CA GLU A 262 2.44 1.64 -12.29
C GLU A 262 3.84 1.85 -11.70
N GLY A 263 4.61 0.76 -11.57
CA GLY A 263 5.94 0.81 -10.98
C GLY A 263 5.91 0.34 -9.54
N ASP A 264 5.48 1.17 -8.60
CA ASP A 264 5.52 0.82 -7.17
C ASP A 264 4.26 0.13 -6.64
N LEU A 265 3.15 0.16 -7.39
CA LEU A 265 1.82 -0.27 -6.96
C LEU A 265 1.29 0.53 -5.77
N GLY A 266 1.63 1.82 -5.70
CA GLY A 266 1.07 2.71 -4.70
C GLY A 266 -0.46 2.71 -4.77
N TYR A 267 -1.11 2.37 -3.66
CA TYR A 267 -2.57 2.29 -3.56
C TYR A 267 -3.17 3.68 -3.38
N LEU A 268 -4.14 4.01 -4.24
CA LEU A 268 -4.88 5.26 -4.14
C LEU A 268 -6.17 5.02 -3.39
N HIS A 269 -6.38 5.84 -2.37
CA HIS A 269 -7.65 5.88 -1.67
C HIS A 269 -8.70 6.54 -2.57
N VAL A 270 -9.84 5.89 -2.71
CA VAL A 270 -10.95 6.36 -3.53
C VAL A 270 -12.20 6.38 -2.67
N HIS A 271 -12.99 7.44 -2.79
CA HIS A 271 -14.28 7.54 -2.11
C HIS A 271 -15.43 7.49 -3.13
N PRO A 272 -16.36 6.53 -3.06
CA PRO A 272 -17.59 6.62 -3.83
C PRO A 272 -18.51 7.69 -3.25
N GLU A 273 -19.27 8.35 -4.10
CA GLU A 273 -20.48 9.01 -3.65
C GLU A 273 -21.52 7.94 -3.25
N PRO A 274 -22.22 8.12 -2.11
CA PRO A 274 -23.14 7.10 -1.58
C PRO A 274 -24.38 6.90 -2.45
N VAL A 275 -24.70 7.89 -3.30
CA VAL A 275 -25.87 7.88 -4.19
C VAL A 275 -25.39 8.15 -5.61
N ARG A 276 -26.07 7.53 -6.58
CA ARG A 276 -25.84 7.80 -8.01
C ARG A 276 -26.43 9.14 -8.42
N ASP A 277 -25.81 9.78 -9.40
CA ASP A 277 -26.37 10.92 -10.11
C ASP A 277 -26.84 10.46 -11.49
N GLY A 278 -28.14 10.23 -11.63
CA GLY A 278 -28.71 9.57 -12.79
C GLY A 278 -28.17 8.14 -12.96
N ASP A 279 -27.51 7.88 -14.10
CA ASP A 279 -26.87 6.61 -14.42
C ASP A 279 -25.38 6.56 -14.06
N ALA A 280 -24.83 7.65 -13.50
CA ALA A 280 -23.42 7.77 -13.17
C ALA A 280 -23.11 7.39 -11.71
N VAL A 281 -21.99 6.70 -11.52
CA VAL A 281 -21.37 6.48 -10.21
C VAL A 281 -20.14 7.37 -10.11
N THR A 282 -20.08 8.25 -9.10
CA THR A 282 -18.98 9.18 -8.90
C THR A 282 -17.99 8.63 -7.88
N PHE A 283 -16.70 8.77 -8.18
CA PHE A 283 -15.61 8.47 -7.27
C PHE A 283 -14.67 9.67 -7.14
N TRP A 284 -14.28 10.02 -5.92
CA TRP A 284 -13.29 11.05 -5.66
C TRP A 284 -11.90 10.42 -5.55
N LEU A 285 -11.00 10.82 -6.45
CA LEU A 285 -9.64 10.31 -6.56
C LEU A 285 -8.64 11.43 -6.30
N THR A 286 -7.64 11.16 -5.46
CA THR A 286 -6.46 12.02 -5.30
C THR A 286 -5.21 11.25 -5.72
N ALA A 287 -4.55 11.70 -6.80
CA ALA A 287 -3.29 11.12 -7.23
C ALA A 287 -2.10 11.82 -6.53
N PRO A 288 -1.21 11.10 -5.83
CA PRO A 288 -0.13 11.72 -5.05
C PRO A 288 1.04 12.25 -5.93
N GLY A 289 1.13 11.83 -7.18
CA GLY A 289 2.21 12.23 -8.08
C GLY A 289 1.90 11.91 -9.54
N PRO A 290 2.75 12.36 -10.47
CA PRO A 290 2.60 12.03 -11.89
C PRO A 290 2.91 10.56 -12.13
N GLY A 291 2.38 10.00 -13.21
CA GLY A 291 2.62 8.62 -13.62
C GLY A 291 1.44 7.97 -14.32
N ARG A 292 1.56 6.67 -14.60
CA ARG A 292 0.45 5.85 -15.08
C ARG A 292 -0.16 5.10 -13.91
N TYR A 293 -1.48 4.99 -13.93
CA TYR A 293 -2.26 4.29 -12.92
C TYR A 293 -3.14 3.25 -13.60
N ARG A 294 -3.33 2.10 -12.96
CA ARG A 294 -4.34 1.13 -13.35
C ARG A 294 -5.52 1.23 -12.40
N MET A 295 -6.68 1.59 -12.93
CA MET A 295 -7.94 1.59 -12.19
C MET A 295 -8.69 0.28 -12.44
N PHE A 296 -9.34 -0.23 -11.41
CA PHE A 296 -10.21 -1.40 -11.44
C PHE A 296 -11.56 -0.98 -10.83
N LEU A 297 -12.59 -0.92 -11.65
CA LEU A 297 -13.97 -0.65 -11.23
C LEU A 297 -14.72 -1.97 -11.14
N ASP A 298 -15.13 -2.34 -9.93
CA ASP A 298 -16.11 -3.39 -9.71
C ASP A 298 -17.52 -2.81 -9.76
N PHE A 299 -18.39 -3.45 -10.54
CA PHE A 299 -19.81 -3.10 -10.64
C PHE A 299 -20.66 -4.37 -10.73
N GLN A 300 -21.92 -4.29 -10.28
CA GLN A 300 -22.83 -5.44 -10.27
C GLN A 300 -24.04 -5.19 -11.17
N VAL A 301 -24.34 -6.18 -12.02
CA VAL A 301 -25.56 -6.26 -12.83
C VAL A 301 -26.05 -7.69 -12.83
N ALA A 302 -27.34 -7.89 -12.51
CA ALA A 302 -28.00 -9.19 -12.44
C ALA A 302 -27.29 -10.18 -11.49
N GLY A 303 -26.90 -9.71 -10.30
CA GLY A 303 -26.22 -10.53 -9.29
C GLY A 303 -24.75 -10.88 -9.60
N VAL A 304 -24.22 -10.44 -10.74
CA VAL A 304 -22.84 -10.76 -11.18
C VAL A 304 -21.95 -9.53 -11.07
N VAL A 305 -20.90 -9.64 -10.26
CA VAL A 305 -19.85 -8.62 -10.14
C VAL A 305 -18.89 -8.75 -11.31
N ARG A 306 -18.54 -7.62 -11.93
CA ARG A 306 -17.60 -7.51 -13.05
C ARG A 306 -16.58 -6.44 -12.75
N THR A 307 -15.36 -6.63 -13.25
CA THR A 307 -14.27 -5.66 -13.10
C THR A 307 -13.92 -5.06 -14.45
N ALA A 308 -14.18 -3.76 -14.62
CA ALA A 308 -13.65 -2.98 -15.75
C ALA A 308 -12.31 -2.36 -15.34
N ALA A 309 -11.33 -2.32 -16.25
CA ALA A 309 -10.01 -1.81 -15.90
C ALA A 309 -9.42 -0.85 -16.94
N PHE A 310 -8.87 0.27 -16.45
CA PHE A 310 -8.42 1.42 -17.24
C PHE A 310 -6.97 1.76 -16.94
N THR A 311 -6.21 2.10 -17.97
CA THR A 311 -4.91 2.74 -17.78
C THR A 311 -5.11 4.25 -17.87
N VAL A 312 -4.65 4.98 -16.86
CA VAL A 312 -4.86 6.42 -16.75
C VAL A 312 -3.53 7.13 -16.56
N PRO A 313 -3.16 8.06 -17.44
CA PRO A 313 -2.02 8.94 -17.23
C PRO A 313 -2.43 10.08 -16.31
N VAL A 314 -1.53 10.44 -15.40
CA VAL A 314 -1.62 11.61 -14.54
C VAL A 314 -0.35 12.43 -14.77
N ALA A 315 -0.55 13.70 -15.14
CA ALA A 315 0.52 14.65 -15.42
C ALA A 315 0.69 15.63 -14.27
#